data_AF-A0A3B8IVA8-F1
#
_entry.id   AF-A0A3B8IVA8-F1
#
_cell.length_a   1.000
_cell.length_b   1.000
_cell.length_c   1.000
_cell.angle_alpha   90.00
_cell.angle_beta   90.00
_cell.angle_gamma   90.00
#
_symmetry.space_group_name_H-M   'P 1'
#
loop_
_entity.id
_entity.type
_entity.pdbx_description
1 polymer ?
#
loop_
_entity_poly.entity_id
_entity_poly.type
_entity_poly.pdbx_seq_one_letter_code
_entity_poly.pdbx_strand_id
1 'polypeptide(L)'
;EYEHTPYRTQTSLSEYRFGLGVDIIVGAHPHVIQPMVWDRSGPKDQLVVYSLGNFVSNQRDRGRDGGSMLKITLGVNNDSVYIAEAGYKLIWVYKWYSPGKLHFHVLPGAAFEQWPVFFETKGSWDAFQTFMSDSRKLYGRENFNIPEYRWRVGKWRLERPEVFPIASLPYHWPIPASLSARVVPQP
;
A
#
# COMPACT_ATOMS: atom_id res chain seq x y z
N GLU A 1 -7.70 6.40 16.43
CA GLU A 1 -6.28 6.05 16.28
C GLU A 1 -6.05 4.84 15.37
N TYR A 2 -6.91 3.81 15.33
CA TYR A 2 -6.66 2.59 14.54
C TYR A 2 -7.71 2.35 13.46
N GLU A 3 -7.91 3.35 12.61
CA GLU A 3 -8.89 3.29 11.52
C GLU A 3 -8.18 3.04 10.18
N HIS A 4 -8.74 2.13 9.38
CA HIS A 4 -8.22 1.80 8.05
C HIS A 4 -8.63 2.79 6.96
N THR A 5 -9.48 3.77 7.30
CA THR A 5 -9.86 4.89 6.43
C THR A 5 -9.12 6.13 6.89
N PRO A 6 -8.58 6.96 5.97
CA PRO A 6 -7.92 8.20 6.35
C PRO A 6 -8.90 9.17 7.01
N TYR A 7 -8.41 9.90 8.00
CA TYR A 7 -9.15 10.98 8.64
C TYR A 7 -9.37 12.12 7.64
N ARG A 8 -10.49 12.85 7.77
CA ARG A 8 -10.77 14.05 6.94
C ARG A 8 -9.64 15.08 6.99
N THR A 9 -8.95 15.18 8.13
CA THR A 9 -7.77 16.04 8.28
C THR A 9 -6.60 15.58 7.43
N GLN A 10 -6.39 14.27 7.26
CA GLN A 10 -5.34 13.73 6.38
C GLN A 10 -5.66 14.04 4.92
N THR A 11 -6.91 13.86 4.49
CA THR A 11 -7.33 14.15 3.11
C THR A 11 -7.20 15.65 2.80
N SER A 12 -7.77 16.52 3.64
CA SER A 12 -7.68 17.98 3.44
C SER A 12 -6.25 18.51 3.49
N LEU A 13 -5.39 17.94 4.35
CA LEU A 13 -3.98 18.30 4.41
C LEU A 13 -3.23 17.84 3.16
N SER A 14 -3.55 16.67 2.61
CA SER A 14 -2.97 16.21 1.35
C SER A 14 -3.36 17.11 0.18
N GLU A 15 -4.64 17.46 0.05
CA GLU A 15 -5.14 18.39 -0.98
C GLU A 15 -4.47 19.75 -0.89
N TYR A 16 -4.35 20.31 0.33
CA TYR A 16 -3.67 21.57 0.56
C TYR A 16 -2.20 21.52 0.10
N ARG A 17 -1.47 20.44 0.46
CA ARG A 17 -0.06 20.27 0.06
C ARG A 17 0.11 20.08 -1.43
N PHE A 18 -0.80 19.36 -2.08
CA PHE A 18 -0.84 19.26 -3.54
C PHE A 18 -1.05 20.62 -4.20
N GLY A 19 -1.92 21.47 -3.62
CA GLY A 19 -2.11 22.86 -4.05
C GLY A 19 -0.85 23.73 -3.91
N LEU A 20 0.10 23.36 -3.05
CA LEU A 20 1.42 24.01 -2.92
C LEU A 20 2.49 23.44 -3.87
N GLY A 21 2.14 22.49 -4.74
CA GLY A 21 3.04 21.92 -5.74
C GLY A 21 3.84 20.69 -5.29
N VAL A 22 3.50 20.09 -4.14
CA VAL A 22 4.05 18.79 -3.70
C VAL A 22 3.57 17.68 -4.62
N ASP A 23 4.43 16.70 -4.92
CA ASP A 23 4.09 15.56 -5.79
C ASP A 23 3.80 14.28 -5.04
N ILE A 24 4.52 14.06 -3.94
CA ILE A 24 4.51 12.82 -3.17
C ILE A 24 4.32 13.15 -1.70
N ILE A 25 3.29 12.57 -1.09
CA ILE A 25 3.01 12.66 0.35
C ILE A 25 3.04 11.26 0.93
N VAL A 26 3.91 11.03 1.92
CA VAL A 26 3.98 9.77 2.65
C VAL A 26 3.66 10.03 4.12
N GLY A 27 2.50 9.55 4.56
CA GLY A 27 2.07 9.53 5.94
C GLY A 27 2.55 8.28 6.68
N ALA A 28 2.70 8.41 8.00
CA ALA A 28 3.29 7.37 8.85
C ALA A 28 2.38 6.88 9.98
N HIS A 29 1.26 7.56 10.24
CA HIS A 29 0.29 7.22 11.29
C HIS A 29 -1.11 7.23 10.67
N PRO A 30 -1.99 6.27 11.00
CA PRO A 30 -1.96 5.35 12.14
C PRO A 30 -1.07 4.10 12.01
N HIS A 31 -0.87 3.37 13.11
CA HIS A 31 -0.14 2.08 13.17
C HIS A 31 -0.87 0.90 12.49
N VAL A 32 -1.75 1.22 11.53
CA VAL A 32 -2.45 0.29 10.65
C VAL A 32 -2.30 0.77 9.22
N ILE A 33 -2.37 -0.17 8.27
CA ILE A 33 -2.37 0.19 6.86
C ILE A 33 -3.60 1.03 6.49
N GLN A 34 -3.38 2.04 5.68
CA GLN A 34 -4.40 2.89 5.07
C GLN A 34 -4.12 3.04 3.56
N PRO A 35 -5.12 3.44 2.75
CA PRO A 35 -5.02 3.42 1.30
C PRO A 35 -3.87 4.26 0.73
N MET A 36 -3.53 3.96 -0.53
CA MET A 36 -2.57 4.71 -1.33
C MET A 36 -3.23 5.11 -2.64
N VAL A 37 -3.03 6.36 -3.04
CA VAL A 37 -3.63 6.92 -4.25
C VAL A 37 -2.53 7.53 -5.09
N TRP A 38 -2.44 7.12 -6.36
CA TRP A 38 -1.63 7.77 -7.38
C TRP A 38 -2.56 8.31 -8.48
N ASP A 39 -2.94 9.57 -8.34
CA ASP A 39 -3.75 10.29 -9.33
C ASP A 39 -2.85 10.83 -10.44
N ARG A 40 -3.24 10.54 -11.68
CA ARG A 40 -2.52 10.91 -12.91
C ARG A 40 -3.44 11.64 -13.89
N SER A 41 -4.61 12.08 -13.43
CA SER A 41 -5.63 12.73 -14.25
C SER A 41 -5.35 14.22 -14.50
N GLY A 42 -4.53 14.83 -13.65
CA GLY A 42 -4.15 16.23 -13.71
C GLY A 42 -2.90 16.51 -14.56
N PRO A 43 -2.47 17.78 -14.64
CA PRO A 43 -1.24 18.18 -15.34
C PRO A 43 0.03 17.67 -14.66
N LYS A 44 -0.06 17.23 -13.40
CA LYS A 44 1.04 16.67 -12.61
C LYS A 44 0.53 15.48 -11.80
N ASP A 45 1.31 14.43 -11.73
CA ASP A 45 0.99 13.24 -10.95
C ASP A 45 1.00 13.57 -9.45
N GLN A 46 -0.01 13.09 -8.72
CA GLN A 46 -0.15 13.27 -7.28
C GLN A 46 -0.20 11.91 -6.60
N LEU A 47 0.77 11.63 -5.74
CA LEU A 47 0.86 10.38 -4.99
C LEU A 47 0.72 10.65 -3.49
N VAL A 48 -0.29 10.03 -2.87
CA VAL A 48 -0.47 10.05 -1.41
C VAL A 48 -0.52 8.63 -0.86
N VAL A 49 0.24 8.40 0.20
CA VAL A 49 0.20 7.22 1.04
C VAL A 49 -0.24 7.67 2.41
N TYR A 50 -1.43 7.30 2.87
CA TYR A 50 -1.97 7.82 4.13
C TYR A 50 -1.28 7.20 5.35
N SER A 51 -1.14 5.88 5.35
CA SER A 51 -0.31 5.17 6.32
C SER A 51 0.14 3.81 5.81
N LEU A 52 1.41 3.50 6.07
CA LEU A 52 2.02 2.21 5.78
C LEU A 52 1.84 1.19 6.90
N GLY A 53 1.23 1.57 8.03
CA GLY A 53 1.15 0.71 9.21
C GLY A 53 2.52 0.43 9.83
N ASN A 54 2.68 -0.74 10.44
CA ASN A 54 3.86 -1.05 11.23
C ASN A 54 4.97 -1.71 10.41
N PHE A 55 6.17 -1.12 10.41
CA PHE A 55 7.37 -1.72 9.82
C PHE A 55 8.04 -2.73 10.78
N VAL A 56 8.21 -2.33 12.05
CA VAL A 56 8.63 -3.19 13.17
C VAL A 56 7.65 -2.93 14.30
N SER A 57 6.98 -3.97 14.80
CA SER A 57 6.02 -3.86 15.89
C SER A 57 5.96 -5.14 16.71
N ASN A 58 5.69 -4.97 18.01
CA ASN A 58 5.39 -6.06 18.93
C ASN A 58 3.87 -6.26 19.10
N GLN A 59 3.04 -5.46 18.43
CA GLN A 59 1.57 -5.56 18.45
C GLN A 59 1.12 -6.82 17.71
N ARG A 60 0.09 -7.49 18.24
CA ARG A 60 -0.45 -8.75 17.70
C ARG A 60 -1.92 -8.68 17.32
N ASP A 61 -2.56 -7.55 17.58
CA ASP A 61 -3.95 -7.35 17.16
C ASP A 61 -4.03 -7.41 15.64
N ARG A 62 -5.08 -8.04 15.13
CA ARG A 62 -5.36 -8.14 13.70
C ARG A 62 -5.27 -6.77 13.03
N GLY A 63 -4.43 -6.64 12.02
CA GLY A 63 -4.21 -5.40 11.28
C GLY A 63 -3.09 -4.49 11.83
N ARG A 64 -2.46 -4.87 12.96
CA ARG A 64 -1.33 -4.15 13.59
C ARG A 64 -0.04 -4.96 13.63
N ASP A 65 -0.09 -6.22 13.23
CA ASP A 65 0.99 -7.20 13.24
C ASP A 65 1.87 -7.16 11.97
N GLY A 66 1.62 -6.18 11.11
CA GLY A 66 2.41 -5.90 9.91
C GLY A 66 2.09 -4.54 9.31
N GLY A 67 2.56 -4.34 8.09
CA GLY A 67 2.42 -3.08 7.36
C GLY A 67 2.72 -3.25 5.88
N SER A 68 3.10 -2.15 5.25
CA SER A 68 3.46 -2.09 3.85
C SER A 68 4.76 -1.33 3.65
N MET A 69 5.52 -1.73 2.64
CA MET A 69 6.71 -1.04 2.17
C MET A 69 6.39 -0.44 0.80
N LEU A 70 6.44 0.89 0.70
CA LEU A 70 6.30 1.61 -0.55
C LEU A 70 7.61 1.58 -1.36
N LYS A 71 7.52 1.34 -2.66
CA LYS A 71 8.60 1.55 -3.62
C LYS A 71 8.12 2.53 -4.69
N ILE A 72 8.85 3.63 -4.82
CA ILE A 72 8.67 4.62 -5.89
C ILE A 72 9.96 4.64 -6.73
N THR A 73 9.81 4.57 -8.04
CA THR A 73 10.88 4.83 -8.99
C THR A 73 10.63 6.19 -9.62
N LEU A 74 11.60 7.09 -9.52
CA LEU A 74 11.55 8.40 -10.15
C LEU A 74 12.32 8.38 -11.47
N GLY A 75 11.72 8.98 -12.50
CA GLY A 75 12.38 9.26 -13.77
C GLY A 75 12.77 10.73 -13.84
N VAL A 76 13.79 11.02 -14.64
CA VAL A 76 14.25 12.38 -14.95
C VAL A 76 14.20 12.56 -16.46
N ASN A 77 13.59 13.64 -16.92
CA ASN A 77 13.60 14.05 -18.32
C ASN A 77 13.90 15.55 -18.41
N ASN A 78 15.00 15.89 -19.08
CA ASN A 78 15.58 17.24 -19.10
C ASN A 78 15.66 17.79 -17.66
N ASP A 79 14.90 18.85 -17.37
CA ASP A 79 14.87 19.53 -16.05
C ASP A 79 13.65 19.13 -15.19
N SER A 80 12.98 18.02 -15.52
CA SER A 80 11.76 17.55 -14.83
C SER A 80 11.94 16.17 -14.19
N VAL A 81 11.39 16.00 -12.98
CA VAL A 81 11.29 14.71 -12.28
C VAL A 81 9.85 14.24 -12.33
N TYR A 82 9.64 12.94 -12.59
CA TYR A 82 8.31 12.33 -12.64
C TYR A 82 8.29 10.96 -11.97
N ILE A 83 7.09 10.51 -11.59
CA ILE A 83 6.90 9.17 -11.01
C ILE A 83 6.85 8.15 -12.17
N ALA A 84 7.91 7.36 -12.32
CA ALA A 84 7.98 6.34 -13.37
C ALA A 84 7.22 5.07 -12.97
N GLU A 85 7.27 4.71 -11.69
CA GLU A 85 6.60 3.54 -11.13
C GLU A 85 6.32 3.74 -9.64
N ALA A 86 5.17 3.30 -9.18
CA ALA A 86 4.86 3.17 -7.76
C ALA A 86 4.22 1.81 -7.49
N GLY A 87 4.56 1.21 -6.35
CA GLY A 87 3.97 -0.04 -5.90
C GLY A 87 4.34 -0.34 -4.46
N TYR A 88 3.76 -1.40 -3.90
CA TYR A 88 3.98 -1.74 -2.50
C TYR A 88 4.31 -3.21 -2.26
N LYS A 89 4.91 -3.53 -1.12
CA LYS A 89 5.08 -4.89 -0.61
C LYS A 89 4.44 -5.00 0.75
N LEU A 90 3.57 -5.98 0.96
CA LEU A 90 3.13 -6.29 2.32
C LEU A 90 4.29 -6.89 3.10
N ILE A 91 4.42 -6.43 4.34
CA ILE A 91 5.43 -6.90 5.28
C ILE A 91 4.74 -7.36 6.57
N TRP A 92 5.18 -8.48 7.10
CA TRP A 92 4.63 -9.02 8.35
C TRP A 92 5.75 -9.26 9.35
N VAL A 93 5.52 -8.92 10.61
CA VAL A 93 6.54 -9.07 11.66
C VAL A 93 6.38 -10.43 12.33
N TYR A 94 7.16 -11.40 11.85
CA TYR A 94 7.26 -12.69 12.51
C TYR A 94 8.04 -12.54 13.81
N LYS A 95 7.50 -13.10 14.88
CA LYS A 95 8.20 -13.14 16.17
C LYS A 95 8.05 -14.52 16.77
N TRP A 96 9.15 -15.03 17.28
CA TRP A 96 9.23 -16.32 17.96
C TRP A 96 10.16 -16.22 19.15
N TYR A 97 10.09 -17.22 20.02
CA TYR A 97 10.83 -17.24 21.27
C TYR A 97 11.83 -18.40 21.25
N SER A 98 13.07 -18.09 21.63
CA SER A 98 14.07 -19.09 22.03
C SER A 98 14.39 -18.88 23.51
N PRO A 99 14.89 -19.88 24.25
CA PRO A 99 15.14 -19.75 25.69
C PRO A 99 15.84 -18.42 26.06
N GLY A 100 15.13 -17.56 26.79
CA GLY A 100 15.62 -16.25 27.25
C GLY A 100 15.66 -15.12 26.21
N LYS A 101 15.32 -15.36 24.93
CA LYS A 101 15.45 -14.36 23.86
C LYS A 101 14.27 -14.34 22.90
N LEU A 102 13.71 -13.15 22.73
CA LEU A 102 12.69 -12.87 21.74
C LEU A 102 13.34 -12.43 20.42
N HIS A 103 12.86 -12.98 19.31
CA HIS A 103 13.34 -12.64 17.98
C HIS A 103 12.24 -12.03 17.12
N PHE A 104 12.66 -11.20 16.17
CA PHE A 104 11.78 -10.53 15.21
C PHE A 104 12.37 -10.65 13.81
N HIS A 105 11.56 -11.06 12.84
CA HIS A 105 11.86 -11.05 11.42
C HIS A 105 10.81 -10.24 10.67
N VAL A 106 11.23 -9.27 9.89
CA VAL A 106 10.36 -8.56 8.95
C VAL A 106 10.30 -9.39 7.66
N LEU A 107 9.17 -10.02 7.40
CA LEU A 107 8.97 -10.90 6.25
C LEU A 107 8.31 -10.14 5.11
N PRO A 108 8.91 -10.09 3.90
CA PRO A 108 8.20 -9.71 2.69
C PRO A 108 7.12 -10.75 2.39
N GLY A 109 5.86 -10.43 2.69
CA GLY A 109 4.80 -11.42 2.81
C GLY A 109 4.66 -12.32 1.58
N ALA A 110 4.62 -11.74 0.38
CA ALA A 110 4.48 -12.51 -0.86
C ALA A 110 5.57 -13.60 -1.07
N ALA A 111 6.76 -13.47 -0.46
CA ALA A 111 7.83 -14.46 -0.58
C ALA A 111 7.66 -15.67 0.36
N PHE A 112 6.85 -15.54 1.41
CA PHE A 112 6.68 -16.57 2.46
C PHE A 112 5.33 -17.31 2.38
N GLU A 113 4.43 -16.93 1.46
CA GLU A 113 3.10 -17.54 1.34
C GLU A 113 3.09 -19.00 0.90
N GLN A 114 4.20 -19.49 0.37
CA GLN A 114 4.31 -20.88 -0.08
C GLN A 114 5.11 -21.73 0.91
N TRP A 115 5.57 -21.14 2.02
CA TRP A 115 6.55 -21.75 2.93
C TRP A 115 5.98 -21.88 4.35
N PRO A 116 4.90 -22.67 4.57
CA PRO A 116 4.30 -22.85 5.89
C PRO A 116 5.28 -23.45 6.91
N VAL A 117 6.24 -24.26 6.44
CA VAL A 117 7.29 -24.87 7.27
C VAL A 117 8.28 -23.87 7.89
N PHE A 118 8.30 -22.61 7.40
CA PHE A 118 9.10 -21.54 8.00
C PHE A 118 8.57 -21.12 9.38
N PHE A 119 7.26 -21.31 9.63
CA PHE A 119 6.61 -20.86 10.85
C PHE A 119 6.63 -21.97 11.90
N GLU A 120 7.16 -21.67 13.08
CA GLU A 120 7.29 -22.63 14.20
C GLU A 120 5.94 -23.20 14.68
N THR A 121 4.86 -22.42 14.54
CA THR A 121 3.53 -22.80 15.01
C THR A 121 2.47 -22.56 13.95
N LYS A 122 1.45 -23.43 13.92
CA LYS A 122 0.25 -23.24 13.09
C LYS A 122 -0.41 -21.88 13.35
N GLY A 123 -0.45 -21.43 14.61
CA GLY A 123 -1.02 -20.12 14.95
C GLY A 123 -0.28 -18.94 14.29
N SER A 124 1.05 -19.01 14.17
CA SER A 124 1.82 -17.96 13.47
C SER A 124 1.55 -17.97 11.97
N TRP A 125 1.40 -19.16 11.38
CA TRP A 125 1.01 -19.32 9.99
C TRP A 125 -0.39 -18.78 9.71
N ASP A 126 -1.39 -19.14 10.52
CA ASP A 126 -2.77 -18.68 10.36
C ASP A 126 -2.87 -17.14 10.51
N ALA A 127 -2.13 -16.55 11.46
CA ALA A 127 -2.06 -15.10 11.65
C ALA A 127 -1.45 -14.40 10.44
N PHE A 128 -0.33 -14.92 9.93
CA PHE A 128 0.30 -14.43 8.71
C PHE A 128 -0.67 -14.48 7.52
N GLN A 129 -1.35 -15.62 7.28
CA GLN A 129 -2.33 -15.74 6.19
C GLN A 129 -3.49 -14.74 6.34
N THR A 130 -3.96 -14.53 7.58
CA THR A 130 -5.01 -13.56 7.89
C THR A 130 -4.57 -12.14 7.53
N PHE A 131 -3.39 -11.73 7.99
CA PHE A 131 -2.80 -10.43 7.64
C PHE A 131 -2.69 -10.23 6.12
N MET A 132 -2.19 -11.23 5.40
CA MET A 132 -2.06 -11.15 3.94
C MET A 132 -3.42 -11.03 3.25
N SER A 133 -4.42 -11.81 3.68
CA SER A 133 -5.77 -11.78 3.12
C SER A 133 -6.45 -10.43 3.35
N ASP A 134 -6.44 -9.93 4.58
CA ASP A 134 -7.13 -8.70 4.93
C ASP A 134 -6.48 -7.48 4.29
N SER A 135 -5.15 -7.42 4.30
CA SER A 135 -4.41 -6.30 3.73
C SER A 135 -4.65 -6.18 2.22
N ARG A 136 -4.69 -7.31 1.51
CA ARG A 136 -5.01 -7.34 0.08
C ARG A 136 -6.44 -6.99 -0.22
N LYS A 137 -7.39 -7.41 0.62
CA LYS A 137 -8.80 -7.00 0.48
C LYS A 137 -8.95 -5.49 0.65
N LEU A 138 -8.29 -4.91 1.66
CA LEU A 138 -8.31 -3.47 1.89
C LEU A 138 -7.69 -2.72 0.70
N TYR A 139 -6.44 -3.02 0.35
CA TYR A 139 -5.76 -2.34 -0.74
C TYR A 139 -6.39 -2.60 -2.11
N GLY A 140 -6.90 -3.81 -2.37
CA GLY A 140 -7.62 -4.11 -3.61
C GLY A 140 -8.92 -3.31 -3.76
N ARG A 141 -9.54 -2.90 -2.65
CA ARG A 141 -10.74 -2.06 -2.65
C ARG A 141 -10.44 -0.57 -2.69
N GLU A 142 -9.41 -0.13 -1.98
CA GLU A 142 -9.19 1.29 -1.66
C GLU A 142 -7.96 1.92 -2.34
N ASN A 143 -6.96 1.13 -2.78
CA ASN A 143 -5.82 1.71 -3.48
C ASN A 143 -6.21 2.11 -4.90
N PHE A 144 -5.66 3.23 -5.36
CA PHE A 144 -5.82 3.70 -6.72
C PHE A 144 -4.46 3.80 -7.41
N ASN A 145 -4.31 3.09 -8.53
CA ASN A 145 -3.08 3.03 -9.34
C ASN A 145 -1.79 2.59 -8.61
N ILE A 146 -1.84 2.02 -7.41
CA ILE A 146 -0.66 1.52 -6.69
C ILE A 146 -0.75 0.00 -6.49
N PRO A 147 -0.20 -0.81 -7.42
CA PRO A 147 -0.24 -2.27 -7.35
C PRO A 147 0.77 -2.88 -6.37
N GLU A 148 0.55 -4.16 -6.03
CA GLU A 148 1.46 -4.95 -5.17
C GLU A 148 2.61 -5.56 -5.98
N TYR A 149 3.81 -5.56 -5.41
CA TYR A 149 4.91 -6.40 -5.85
C TYR A 149 4.72 -7.83 -5.33
N ARG A 150 4.59 -8.77 -6.26
CA ARG A 150 4.47 -10.20 -6.00
C ARG A 150 5.82 -10.90 -6.15
N TRP A 151 6.00 -11.96 -5.38
CA TRP A 151 7.06 -12.93 -5.60
C TRP A 151 6.60 -13.97 -6.63
N ARG A 152 7.37 -14.13 -7.72
CA ARG A 152 7.11 -15.09 -8.79
C ARG A 152 8.45 -15.66 -9.27
N VAL A 153 8.63 -16.97 -9.13
CA VAL A 153 9.81 -17.70 -9.68
C VAL A 153 11.13 -17.02 -9.34
N GLY A 154 11.36 -16.74 -8.04
CA GLY A 154 12.62 -16.15 -7.57
C GLY A 154 12.79 -14.65 -7.80
N LYS A 155 11.76 -13.95 -8.33
CA LYS A 155 11.85 -12.51 -8.67
C LYS A 155 10.63 -11.74 -8.18
N TRP A 156 10.86 -10.48 -7.80
CA TRP A 156 9.79 -9.51 -7.53
C TRP A 156 9.24 -8.97 -8.84
N ARG A 157 7.92 -8.99 -9.00
CA ARG A 157 7.21 -8.44 -10.17
C ARG A 157 6.06 -7.57 -9.71
N LEU A 158 5.90 -6.40 -10.32
CA LEU A 158 4.76 -5.52 -10.06
C LEU A 158 3.52 -6.10 -10.75
N GLU A 159 2.50 -6.45 -9.99
CA GLU A 159 1.27 -7.04 -10.52
C GLU A 159 0.28 -5.94 -10.89
N ARG A 160 0.29 -5.52 -12.15
CA ARG A 160 -0.69 -4.55 -12.66
C ARG A 160 -1.98 -5.30 -12.98
N PRO A 161 -3.14 -4.97 -12.38
CA PRO A 161 -4.40 -5.56 -12.80
C PRO A 161 -4.68 -5.19 -14.26
N GLU A 162 -5.16 -6.15 -15.06
CA GLU A 162 -5.43 -5.97 -16.50
C GLU A 162 -6.56 -4.96 -16.76
N VAL A 163 -7.45 -4.76 -15.78
CA VAL A 163 -8.52 -3.76 -15.80
C VAL A 163 -8.59 -3.12 -14.42
N PHE A 164 -8.38 -1.81 -14.35
CA PHE A 164 -8.73 -1.05 -13.15
C PHE A 164 -10.26 -0.88 -13.13
N PRO A 165 -10.98 -1.38 -12.13
CA PRO A 165 -12.41 -1.09 -12.03
C PRO A 165 -12.59 0.42 -11.85
N ILE A 166 -13.22 1.06 -12.83
CA ILE A 166 -13.55 2.50 -12.88
C ILE A 166 -14.33 2.94 -11.62
N ALA A 167 -14.94 2.00 -10.90
CA ALA A 167 -15.84 2.22 -9.77
C ALA A 167 -15.17 2.40 -8.39
N SER A 168 -13.91 2.85 -8.29
CA SER A 168 -13.22 2.96 -6.99
C SER A 168 -12.41 4.25 -6.83
N LEU A 169 -12.98 5.39 -7.21
CA LEU A 169 -12.57 6.63 -6.53
C LEU A 169 -12.98 6.47 -5.05
N PRO A 170 -12.05 6.61 -4.08
CA PRO A 170 -12.44 6.58 -2.68
C PRO A 170 -13.52 7.64 -2.47
N TYR A 171 -14.60 7.27 -1.77
CA TYR A 171 -15.86 8.00 -1.59
C TYR A 171 -15.71 9.44 -1.04
N HIS A 172 -14.49 9.94 -0.87
CA HIS A 172 -14.11 11.19 -0.21
C HIS A 172 -13.23 12.08 -1.11
N TRP A 173 -12.80 11.60 -2.29
CA TRP A 173 -12.03 12.40 -3.22
C TRP A 173 -12.99 13.20 -4.12
N PRO A 174 -12.87 14.53 -4.22
CA PRO A 174 -13.66 15.28 -5.19
C PRO A 174 -13.31 14.77 -6.58
N ILE A 175 -14.30 14.23 -7.30
CA ILE A 175 -14.13 13.81 -8.70
C ILE A 175 -13.61 15.03 -9.47
N PRO A 176 -12.38 15.00 -10.03
CA PRO A 176 -11.94 16.04 -10.95
C PRO A 176 -12.95 16.12 -12.09
N ALA A 177 -13.43 17.31 -12.44
CA ALA A 177 -14.44 17.52 -13.48
C ALA A 177 -14.06 16.91 -14.86
N SER A 178 -12.79 16.52 -15.06
CA SER A 178 -12.28 15.85 -16.25
C SER A 178 -12.60 14.35 -16.37
N LEU A 179 -13.05 13.69 -15.29
CA LEU A 179 -13.36 12.25 -15.27
C LEU A 179 -14.83 11.92 -15.65
N SER A 180 -15.72 12.91 -15.69
CA SER A 180 -17.13 12.71 -16.08
C SER A 180 -17.34 12.60 -17.60
N ALA A 181 -16.32 12.90 -18.41
CA ALA A 181 -16.44 13.00 -19.86
C ALA A 181 -15.24 12.35 -20.57
N ARG A 182 -15.15 11.01 -20.55
CA ARG A 182 -14.31 10.24 -21.48
C ARG A 182 -14.69 8.74 -21.45
N VAL A 183 -15.92 8.43 -21.84
CA VAL A 183 -16.16 7.19 -22.57
C VAL A 183 -15.70 7.47 -24.00
N VAL A 184 -14.46 7.12 -24.32
CA VAL A 184 -14.02 7.01 -25.71
C VAL A 184 -13.91 5.52 -25.98
N PRO A 185 -14.86 4.89 -26.69
CA PRO A 185 -14.60 3.58 -27.27
C PRO A 185 -13.55 3.79 -28.35
N GLN A 186 -12.39 3.15 -28.20
CA GLN A 186 -11.43 3.07 -29.29
C GLN A 186 -11.89 1.97 -30.27
N PRO A 187 -11.64 2.13 -31.58
CA PRO A 187 -12.16 1.28 -32.66
C PRO A 187 -11.64 -0.15 -32.65
#